data_AF-A0A229G1A8-F1
#
_entry.id   AF-A0A229G1A8-F1
#
_cell.length_a   1.000
_cell.length_b   1.000
_cell.length_c   1.000
_cell.angle_alpha   90.00
_cell.angle_beta   90.00
_cell.angle_gamma   90.00
#
_symmetry.space_group_name_H-M   'P 1'
#
loop_
_entity.id
_entity.type
_entity.pdbx_description
1 polymer ?
#
loop_
_entity_poly.entity_id
_entity_poly.type
_entity_poly.pdbx_seq_one_letter_code
_entity_poly.pdbx_strand_id
1 'polypeptide(L)'
;MSKEFTCSIKRIRFDENYHPADSTRLTTNFANLARGEHRQENLRKTLRMINNRFNALAHSDNPTADRYSVDVDIISANMDIEGDGNEFPIIEMLKTTIIDHKENKCIDGMIGNSFSSYVRDYDFSVVLLEHFDKNPSSPPPEDFGDLHGKLFQYLLSSEAYKANFNKQPVICLSVSTSKAYHRTANQHPVLGVEYRQDEYSLTDDYFHKMGLTVRYFMPADSAAPLAFYFAGDLLSDYTDFELISAISTMETFQKIYRPEIYNANSTAAQVYQPSLKYQDYSLTQIVYDREERSQMAVTQGKFTEEQFIKPYQAILEEWAASYVVTNHTVKKYAA
;
A
#
# COMPACT_ATOMS: atom_id res chain seq x y z
N MET A 1 22.18 -22.08 13.45
CA MET A 1 21.13 -21.95 12.42
C MET A 1 20.26 -20.79 12.86
N SER A 2 19.90 -19.88 11.97
CA SER A 2 18.98 -18.78 12.31
C SER A 2 17.60 -19.36 12.67
N LYS A 3 16.86 -18.68 13.55
CA LYS A 3 15.50 -19.08 13.94
C LYS A 3 14.57 -18.88 12.74
N GLU A 4 13.82 -19.90 12.34
CA GLU A 4 12.77 -19.75 11.32
C GLU A 4 11.48 -19.26 12.00
N PHE A 5 10.95 -18.12 11.54
CA PHE A 5 9.68 -17.59 12.02
C PHE A 5 8.52 -18.24 11.28
N THR A 6 7.43 -18.56 11.97
CA THR A 6 6.24 -19.12 11.32
C THR A 6 5.36 -17.98 10.83
N CYS A 7 5.03 -17.97 9.53
CA CYS A 7 4.09 -17.00 8.96
C CYS A 7 2.69 -17.61 8.83
N SER A 8 1.66 -16.79 9.01
CA SER A 8 0.27 -17.16 8.70
C SER A 8 -0.46 -16.03 7.97
N ILE A 9 -1.46 -16.40 7.17
CA ILE A 9 -2.28 -15.46 6.40
C ILE A 9 -3.73 -15.60 6.86
N LYS A 10 -4.32 -14.49 7.32
CA LYS A 10 -5.76 -14.37 7.63
C LYS A 10 -6.43 -13.48 6.59
N ARG A 11 -7.71 -13.75 6.31
CA ARG A 11 -8.52 -13.03 5.32
C ARG A 11 -9.83 -12.56 5.95
N ILE A 12 -10.15 -11.29 5.75
CA ILE A 12 -11.43 -10.67 6.16
C ILE A 12 -12.00 -9.89 4.98
N ARG A 13 -13.27 -10.07 4.66
CA ARG A 13 -13.95 -9.35 3.59
C ARG A 13 -14.12 -7.87 3.96
N PHE A 14 -13.67 -6.97 3.09
CA PHE A 14 -13.92 -5.52 3.18
C PHE A 14 -15.19 -5.18 2.39
N ASP A 15 -16.35 -5.49 2.96
CA ASP A 15 -17.67 -5.12 2.43
C ASP A 15 -18.35 -4.04 3.30
N GLU A 16 -19.63 -3.76 3.03
CA GLU A 16 -20.45 -2.85 3.85
C GLU A 16 -20.69 -3.33 5.30
N ASN A 17 -20.40 -4.59 5.62
CA ASN A 17 -20.55 -5.21 6.92
C ASN A 17 -19.21 -5.32 7.67
N TYR A 18 -18.09 -4.94 7.05
CA TYR A 18 -16.79 -4.92 7.70
C TYR A 18 -16.77 -3.99 8.93
N HIS A 19 -16.40 -4.56 10.08
CA HIS A 19 -16.12 -3.84 11.32
C HIS A 19 -14.69 -4.20 11.75
N PRO A 20 -13.83 -3.23 12.09
CA PRO A 20 -12.55 -3.51 12.74
C PRO A 20 -12.80 -4.18 14.09
N ALA A 21 -12.18 -5.32 14.36
CA ALA A 21 -12.34 -5.99 15.64
C ALA A 21 -11.71 -5.16 16.77
N ASP A 22 -12.30 -5.19 17.96
CA ASP A 22 -11.86 -4.34 19.07
C ASP A 22 -10.44 -4.67 19.57
N SER A 23 -10.00 -5.91 19.38
CA SER A 23 -8.62 -6.38 19.64
C SER A 23 -7.63 -6.14 18.49
N THR A 24 -8.10 -5.74 17.29
CA THR A 24 -7.24 -5.51 16.11
C THR A 24 -7.30 -4.06 15.61
N ARG A 25 -7.70 -3.10 16.45
CA ARG A 25 -7.44 -1.68 16.16
C ARG A 25 -5.91 -1.49 16.28
N LEU A 26 -5.19 -0.96 15.29
CA LEU A 26 -5.24 0.46 14.95
C LEU A 26 -5.25 0.79 13.44
N THR A 27 -4.13 0.73 12.71
CA THR A 27 -3.83 1.78 11.69
C THR A 27 -4.40 1.65 10.30
N THR A 28 -4.78 0.45 9.83
CA THR A 28 -4.95 0.21 8.39
C THR A 28 -5.76 1.31 7.74
N ASN A 29 -5.29 1.80 6.58
CA ASN A 29 -5.74 3.08 6.01
C ASN A 29 -7.29 3.17 5.89
N PHE A 30 -7.93 2.03 5.66
CA PHE A 30 -9.36 1.80 5.52
C PHE A 30 -10.11 1.50 6.84
N ALA A 31 -9.43 1.20 7.95
CA ALA A 31 -10.07 0.96 9.25
C ALA A 31 -10.77 2.20 9.81
N ASN A 32 -10.29 3.42 9.48
CA ASN A 32 -10.95 4.68 9.83
C ASN A 32 -12.30 4.85 9.09
N LEU A 33 -12.34 4.50 7.79
CA LEU A 33 -13.59 4.46 7.00
C LEU A 33 -14.63 3.49 7.60
N ALA A 34 -14.14 2.47 8.30
CA ALA A 34 -14.93 1.43 8.92
C ALA A 34 -15.33 1.73 10.39
N ARG A 35 -15.36 3.01 10.81
CA ARG A 35 -15.77 3.46 12.16
C ARG A 35 -16.89 4.50 12.15
N GLY A 36 -17.45 4.76 13.32
CA GLY A 36 -18.49 5.77 13.56
C GLY A 36 -19.87 5.42 13.01
N GLU A 37 -20.82 6.33 13.21
CA GLU A 37 -22.23 6.13 12.81
C GLU A 37 -22.40 6.03 11.28
N HIS A 38 -21.53 6.70 10.52
CA HIS A 38 -21.54 6.68 9.05
C HIS A 38 -20.81 5.48 8.42
N ARG A 39 -20.30 4.53 9.22
CA ARG A 39 -19.51 3.36 8.77
C ARG A 39 -20.05 2.70 7.50
N GLN A 40 -21.28 2.18 7.56
CA GLN A 40 -21.84 1.38 6.47
C GLN A 40 -22.02 2.22 5.18
N GLU A 41 -22.37 3.49 5.34
CA GLU A 41 -22.54 4.41 4.21
C GLU A 41 -21.19 4.77 3.56
N ASN A 42 -20.16 5.03 4.38
CA ASN A 42 -18.79 5.26 3.93
C ASN A 42 -18.26 4.07 3.13
N LEU A 43 -18.42 2.84 3.64
CA LEU A 43 -17.97 1.62 2.98
C LEU A 43 -18.73 1.38 1.65
N ARG A 44 -20.06 1.52 1.64
CA ARG A 44 -20.87 1.45 0.41
C ARG A 44 -20.44 2.49 -0.64
N LYS A 45 -20.21 3.74 -0.23
CA LYS A 45 -19.73 4.81 -1.12
C LYS A 45 -18.33 4.50 -1.68
N THR A 46 -17.42 4.01 -0.83
CA THR A 46 -16.06 3.61 -1.22
C THR A 46 -16.11 2.48 -2.26
N LEU A 47 -16.79 1.37 -1.98
CA LEU A 47 -16.90 0.23 -2.88
C LEU A 47 -17.56 0.62 -4.22
N ARG A 48 -18.59 1.47 -4.19
CA ARG A 48 -19.20 2.02 -5.41
C ARG A 48 -18.23 2.89 -6.21
N MET A 49 -17.38 3.70 -5.57
CA MET A 49 -16.34 4.47 -6.27
C MET A 49 -15.30 3.55 -6.92
N ILE A 50 -14.89 2.47 -6.25
CA ILE A 50 -13.98 1.45 -6.80
C ILE A 50 -14.64 0.79 -8.04
N ASN A 51 -15.88 0.33 -7.92
CA ASN A 51 -16.62 -0.29 -9.03
C ASN A 51 -16.75 0.66 -10.23
N ASN A 52 -17.19 1.91 -10.00
CA ASN A 52 -17.34 2.91 -11.05
C ASN A 52 -16.00 3.18 -11.76
N ARG A 53 -14.90 3.32 -11.00
CA ARG A 53 -13.58 3.58 -11.57
C ARG A 53 -13.01 2.37 -12.31
N PHE A 54 -13.24 1.17 -11.80
CA PHE A 54 -12.87 -0.07 -12.48
C PHE A 54 -13.57 -0.17 -13.84
N ASN A 55 -14.90 0.01 -13.88
CA ASN A 55 -15.67 -0.06 -15.12
C ASN A 55 -15.31 1.04 -16.14
N ALA A 56 -14.97 2.25 -15.67
CA ALA A 56 -14.51 3.33 -16.54
C ALA A 56 -13.18 3.00 -17.27
N LEU A 57 -12.28 2.28 -16.60
CA LEU A 57 -11.02 1.82 -17.20
C LEU A 57 -11.25 0.55 -18.03
N ALA A 58 -12.02 -0.41 -17.52
CA ALA A 58 -12.47 -1.63 -18.20
C ALA A 58 -13.69 -1.38 -19.10
N HIS A 59 -13.56 -0.43 -20.02
CA HIS A 59 -14.63 0.06 -20.91
C HIS A 59 -14.96 -0.88 -22.09
N SER A 60 -14.03 -1.78 -22.46
CA SER A 60 -14.23 -2.75 -23.54
C SER A 60 -15.39 -3.71 -23.22
N ASP A 61 -16.33 -3.84 -24.15
CA ASP A 61 -17.57 -4.61 -23.99
C ASP A 61 -18.36 -4.27 -22.71
N ASN A 62 -18.33 -3.00 -22.31
CA ASN A 62 -18.96 -2.48 -21.08
C ASN A 62 -19.68 -1.13 -21.32
N PRO A 63 -20.68 -1.06 -22.23
CA PRO A 63 -21.29 0.20 -22.68
C PRO A 63 -22.09 0.92 -21.58
N THR A 64 -22.51 0.21 -20.53
CA THR A 64 -23.28 0.71 -19.39
C THR A 64 -22.42 0.99 -18.14
N ALA A 65 -21.12 0.68 -18.19
CA ALA A 65 -20.16 0.85 -17.10
C ALA A 65 -20.55 0.16 -15.77
N ASP A 66 -21.27 -0.96 -15.86
CA ASP A 66 -21.78 -1.75 -14.73
C ASP A 66 -21.47 -3.26 -14.82
N ARG A 67 -20.74 -3.71 -15.85
CA ARG A 67 -20.40 -5.13 -16.08
C ARG A 67 -19.60 -5.75 -14.93
N TYR A 68 -18.74 -4.98 -14.27
CA TYR A 68 -17.80 -5.51 -13.28
C TYR A 68 -18.09 -5.03 -11.86
N SER A 69 -17.76 -5.85 -10.88
CA SER A 69 -17.63 -5.43 -9.47
C SER A 69 -16.29 -5.88 -8.92
N VAL A 70 -15.72 -5.10 -8.01
CA VAL A 70 -14.43 -5.38 -7.37
C VAL A 70 -14.67 -5.73 -5.91
N ASP A 71 -14.56 -7.03 -5.64
CA ASP A 71 -14.47 -7.54 -4.29
C ASP A 71 -13.11 -7.20 -3.67
N VAL A 72 -13.11 -6.82 -2.40
CA VAL A 72 -11.91 -6.41 -1.67
C VAL A 72 -11.78 -7.26 -0.40
N ASP A 73 -10.65 -7.90 -0.22
CA ASP A 73 -10.30 -8.68 0.98
C ASP A 73 -9.09 -8.06 1.68
N ILE A 74 -9.21 -7.88 2.99
CA ILE A 74 -8.09 -7.58 3.89
C ILE A 74 -7.32 -8.87 4.09
N ILE A 75 -6.03 -8.82 3.79
CA ILE A 75 -5.04 -9.87 4.01
C ILE A 75 -4.14 -9.42 5.15
N SER A 76 -4.28 -10.05 6.31
CA SER A 76 -3.42 -9.82 7.47
C SER A 76 -2.38 -10.94 7.50
N ALA A 77 -1.12 -10.57 7.34
CA ALA A 77 0.02 -11.47 7.49
C ALA A 77 0.56 -11.37 8.91
N ASN A 78 0.54 -12.48 9.63
CA ASN A 78 1.08 -12.56 10.99
C ASN A 78 2.37 -13.39 11.01
N MET A 79 3.14 -13.19 12.06
CA MET A 79 4.40 -13.88 12.31
C MET A 79 4.47 -14.31 13.77
N ASP A 80 4.81 -15.57 13.98
CA ASP A 80 5.21 -16.13 15.26
C ASP A 80 6.74 -16.26 15.28
N ILE A 81 7.37 -15.56 16.23
CA ILE A 81 8.82 -15.47 16.41
C ILE A 81 9.38 -16.62 17.26
N GLU A 82 8.52 -17.31 18.00
CA GLU A 82 8.92 -18.32 19.00
C GLU A 82 8.48 -19.74 18.65
N GLY A 83 7.45 -19.88 17.84
CA GLY A 83 6.82 -21.16 17.50
C GLY A 83 5.88 -21.67 18.60
N ASP A 84 5.42 -20.80 19.49
CA ASP A 84 4.54 -21.13 20.63
C ASP A 84 3.05 -20.84 20.34
N GLY A 85 2.73 -20.27 19.17
CA GLY A 85 1.39 -19.88 18.74
C GLY A 85 1.05 -18.40 18.97
N ASN A 86 1.94 -17.60 19.58
CA ASN A 86 1.73 -16.17 19.81
C ASN A 86 2.05 -15.34 18.55
N GLU A 87 1.08 -15.27 17.64
CA GLU A 87 1.18 -14.51 16.40
C GLU A 87 1.10 -12.98 16.59
N PHE A 88 2.04 -12.24 16.00
CA PHE A 88 1.98 -10.78 15.86
C PHE A 88 1.66 -10.37 14.40
N PRO A 89 0.71 -9.45 14.15
CA PRO A 89 0.43 -8.96 12.80
C PRO A 89 1.58 -8.07 12.30
N ILE A 90 2.24 -8.46 11.20
CA ILE A 90 3.38 -7.69 10.67
C ILE A 90 2.97 -6.75 9.53
N ILE A 91 2.11 -7.22 8.62
CA ILE A 91 1.71 -6.53 7.39
C ILE A 91 0.21 -6.74 7.17
N GLU A 92 -0.49 -5.67 6.80
CA GLU A 92 -1.85 -5.76 6.27
C GLU A 92 -1.91 -5.14 4.87
N MET A 93 -2.57 -5.81 3.94
CA MET A 93 -2.75 -5.36 2.56
C MET A 93 -4.10 -5.80 2.00
N LEU A 94 -4.55 -5.17 0.93
CA LEU A 94 -5.78 -5.55 0.25
C LEU A 94 -5.47 -6.46 -0.95
N LYS A 95 -6.20 -7.56 -1.05
CA LYS A 95 -6.39 -8.32 -2.30
C LYS A 95 -7.67 -7.83 -2.95
N THR A 96 -7.66 -7.68 -4.27
CA THR A 96 -8.87 -7.47 -5.07
C THR A 96 -9.23 -8.72 -5.87
N THR A 97 -10.52 -8.87 -6.16
CA THR A 97 -11.07 -9.93 -7.01
C THR A 97 -12.16 -9.33 -7.87
N ILE A 98 -12.14 -9.59 -9.19
CA ILE A 98 -13.06 -8.97 -10.14
C ILE A 98 -14.17 -9.98 -10.45
N ILE A 99 -15.42 -9.55 -10.27
CA ILE A 99 -16.62 -10.28 -10.66
C ILE A 99 -17.11 -9.71 -11.99
N ASP A 100 -17.07 -10.53 -13.04
CA ASP A 100 -17.63 -10.21 -14.36
C ASP A 100 -19.08 -10.73 -14.44
N HIS A 101 -20.05 -9.82 -14.39
CA HIS A 101 -21.48 -10.16 -14.39
C HIS A 101 -22.00 -10.63 -15.76
N LYS A 102 -21.30 -10.32 -16.85
CA LYS A 102 -21.68 -10.76 -18.21
C LYS A 102 -21.29 -12.22 -18.44
N GLU A 103 -20.07 -12.57 -18.03
CA GLU A 103 -19.51 -13.92 -18.23
C GLU A 103 -19.69 -14.85 -17.02
N ASN A 104 -20.19 -14.31 -15.90
CA ASN A 104 -20.29 -14.96 -14.59
C ASN A 104 -18.95 -15.58 -14.14
N LYS A 105 -17.88 -14.77 -14.21
CA LYS A 105 -16.50 -15.18 -13.90
C LYS A 105 -15.94 -14.42 -12.72
N CYS A 106 -15.17 -15.13 -11.90
CA CYS A 106 -14.31 -14.59 -10.86
C CYS A 106 -12.88 -14.53 -11.42
N ILE A 107 -12.27 -13.35 -11.44
CA ILE A 107 -10.95 -13.08 -12.02
C ILE A 107 -10.05 -12.52 -10.90
N ASP A 108 -8.82 -13.01 -10.81
CA ASP A 108 -7.85 -12.51 -9.84
C ASP A 108 -7.53 -11.02 -10.08
N GLY A 109 -7.59 -10.22 -9.02
CA GLY A 109 -7.11 -8.85 -8.99
C GLY A 109 -5.81 -8.72 -8.18
N MET A 110 -5.30 -7.49 -8.13
CA MET A 110 -4.03 -7.17 -7.48
C MET A 110 -4.05 -7.44 -5.97
N ILE A 111 -2.93 -7.96 -5.48
CA ILE A 111 -2.54 -8.07 -4.06
C ILE A 111 -1.48 -7.00 -3.75
N GLY A 112 -1.51 -6.40 -2.55
CA GLY A 112 -0.56 -5.36 -2.11
C GLY A 112 -1.14 -3.95 -2.02
N ASN A 113 -2.39 -3.76 -2.44
CA ASN A 113 -3.09 -2.48 -2.35
C ASN A 113 -3.20 -2.01 -0.89
N SER A 114 -3.07 -0.69 -0.66
CA SER A 114 -3.26 -0.05 0.66
C SER A 114 -2.37 -0.61 1.78
N PHE A 115 -1.16 -1.05 1.41
CA PHE A 115 -0.15 -1.61 2.31
C PHE A 115 0.01 -0.82 3.61
N SER A 116 -0.15 -1.53 4.73
CA SER A 116 0.15 -1.10 6.09
C SER A 116 1.13 -2.10 6.71
N SER A 117 2.01 -1.61 7.58
CA SER A 117 2.96 -2.46 8.30
C SER A 117 3.22 -1.90 9.69
N TYR A 118 3.19 -2.79 10.67
CA TYR A 118 3.42 -2.47 12.06
C TYR A 118 4.87 -1.99 12.28
N VAL A 119 5.84 -2.70 11.70
CA VAL A 119 7.26 -2.33 11.76
C VAL A 119 7.53 -1.03 10.99
N ARG A 120 6.82 -0.78 9.89
CA ARG A 120 6.91 0.51 9.18
C ARG A 120 6.36 1.67 10.02
N ASP A 121 5.22 1.48 10.68
CA ASP A 121 4.65 2.53 11.52
C ASP A 121 5.52 2.79 12.76
N TYR A 122 6.23 1.77 13.29
CA TYR A 122 7.30 1.93 14.27
C TYR A 122 8.50 2.73 13.73
N ASP A 123 9.07 2.31 12.59
CA ASP A 123 10.22 2.98 11.98
C ASP A 123 9.94 4.48 11.74
N PHE A 124 8.81 4.80 11.11
CA PHE A 124 8.47 6.19 10.77
C PHE A 124 7.92 7.03 11.94
N SER A 125 7.22 6.42 12.91
CA SER A 125 6.52 7.17 13.99
C SER A 125 7.22 7.11 15.35
N VAL A 126 8.29 6.32 15.48
CA VAL A 126 9.12 6.23 16.69
C VAL A 126 10.58 6.48 16.31
N VAL A 127 11.22 5.56 15.58
CA VAL A 127 12.67 5.59 15.32
C VAL A 127 13.10 6.86 14.60
N LEU A 128 12.41 7.22 13.51
CA LEU A 128 12.75 8.38 12.69
C LEU A 128 12.49 9.71 13.41
N LEU A 129 11.41 9.80 14.19
CA LEU A 129 11.10 11.00 14.97
C LEU A 129 12.14 11.20 16.08
N GLU A 130 12.43 10.16 16.86
CA GLU A 130 13.48 10.22 17.89
C GLU A 130 14.86 10.53 17.33
N HIS A 131 15.17 10.05 16.12
CA HIS A 131 16.41 10.36 15.45
C HIS A 131 16.52 11.85 15.14
N PHE A 132 15.49 12.45 14.53
CA PHE A 132 15.50 13.88 14.17
C PHE A 132 15.35 14.81 15.37
N ASP A 133 14.64 14.42 16.43
CA ASP A 133 14.59 15.19 17.69
C ASP A 133 15.97 15.33 18.33
N LYS A 134 16.81 14.29 18.20
CA LYS A 134 18.21 14.28 18.68
C LYS A 134 19.18 14.88 17.65
N ASN A 135 18.88 14.77 16.35
CA ASN A 135 19.76 15.14 15.24
C ASN A 135 18.96 15.81 14.09
N PRO A 136 18.57 17.09 14.20
CA PRO A 136 17.59 17.69 13.26
C PRO A 136 18.04 17.85 11.80
N SER A 137 19.34 17.67 11.51
CA SER A 137 19.94 17.93 10.19
C SER A 137 20.74 16.75 9.62
N SER A 138 20.70 15.57 10.26
CA SER A 138 21.33 14.35 9.71
C SER A 138 20.43 13.66 8.69
N PRO A 139 20.98 12.83 7.78
CA PRO A 139 20.18 11.83 7.10
C PRO A 139 19.61 10.80 8.11
N PRO A 140 18.56 10.05 7.75
CA PRO A 140 18.11 8.89 8.53
C PRO A 140 19.24 7.88 8.80
N PRO A 141 19.08 7.00 9.81
CA PRO A 141 20.00 5.88 10.04
C PRO A 141 20.25 5.03 8.78
N GLU A 142 21.48 4.51 8.62
CA GLU A 142 21.87 3.74 7.42
C GLU A 142 21.11 2.40 7.30
N ASP A 143 20.78 1.81 8.45
CA ASP A 143 19.99 0.60 8.67
C ASP A 143 18.47 0.87 8.70
N PHE A 144 18.02 2.11 8.47
CA PHE A 144 16.60 2.46 8.48
C PHE A 144 15.79 1.63 7.48
N GLY A 145 14.86 0.82 8.00
CA GLY A 145 14.05 -0.12 7.23
C GLY A 145 14.68 -1.48 6.92
N ASP A 146 15.90 -1.78 7.37
CA ASP A 146 16.57 -3.06 7.08
C ASP A 146 15.82 -4.26 7.68
N LEU A 147 15.38 -4.16 8.93
CA LEU A 147 14.63 -5.22 9.60
C LEU A 147 13.32 -5.49 8.86
N HIS A 148 12.52 -4.45 8.60
CA HIS A 148 11.27 -4.60 7.88
C HIS A 148 11.47 -5.08 6.43
N GLY A 149 12.51 -4.60 5.75
CA GLY A 149 12.91 -5.06 4.42
C GLY A 149 13.20 -6.56 4.35
N LYS A 150 13.87 -7.09 5.39
CA LYS A 150 14.12 -8.53 5.54
C LYS A 150 12.84 -9.30 5.89
N LEU A 151 12.05 -8.82 6.86
CA LEU A 151 10.78 -9.45 7.27
C LEU A 151 9.75 -9.54 6.13
N PHE A 152 9.64 -8.50 5.31
CA PHE A 152 8.79 -8.49 4.10
C PHE A 152 9.24 -9.56 3.11
N GLN A 153 10.53 -9.62 2.79
CA GLN A 153 11.07 -10.60 1.84
C GLN A 153 10.99 -12.04 2.38
N TYR A 154 11.16 -12.22 3.69
CA TYR A 154 10.93 -13.50 4.36
C TYR A 154 9.47 -13.95 4.24
N LEU A 155 8.51 -13.07 4.53
CA LEU A 155 7.08 -13.35 4.36
C LEU A 155 6.77 -13.80 2.92
N LEU A 156 7.27 -13.10 1.91
CA LEU A 156 7.04 -13.44 0.50
C LEU A 156 7.68 -14.77 0.07
N SER A 157 8.77 -15.17 0.73
CA SER A 157 9.42 -16.47 0.52
C SER A 157 8.75 -17.61 1.30
N SER A 158 7.89 -17.32 2.28
CA SER A 158 7.24 -18.31 3.14
C SER A 158 6.21 -19.17 2.39
N GLU A 159 6.04 -20.41 2.85
CA GLU A 159 5.00 -21.31 2.33
C GLU A 159 3.58 -20.78 2.57
N ALA A 160 3.37 -20.02 3.67
CA ALA A 160 2.07 -19.39 3.95
C ALA A 160 1.67 -18.35 2.88
N TYR A 161 2.63 -17.57 2.37
CA TYR A 161 2.37 -16.65 1.28
C TYR A 161 2.13 -17.39 -0.04
N LYS A 162 3.04 -18.31 -0.42
CA LYS A 162 2.94 -19.11 -1.65
C LYS A 162 1.66 -19.95 -1.74
N ALA A 163 1.16 -20.47 -0.62
CA ALA A 163 -0.09 -21.21 -0.57
C ALA A 163 -1.34 -20.35 -0.81
N ASN A 164 -1.23 -19.01 -0.69
CA ASN A 164 -2.32 -18.07 -0.86
C ASN A 164 -2.20 -17.21 -2.13
N PHE A 165 -0.98 -16.97 -2.63
CA PHE A 165 -0.70 -16.04 -3.73
C PHE A 165 0.38 -16.58 -4.66
N ASN A 166 0.07 -16.55 -5.97
CA ASN A 166 0.99 -16.99 -7.04
C ASN A 166 1.83 -15.85 -7.64
N LYS A 167 1.66 -14.62 -7.15
CA LYS A 167 2.33 -13.40 -7.64
C LYS A 167 2.85 -12.56 -6.49
N GLN A 168 3.83 -11.72 -6.79
CA GLN A 168 4.34 -10.70 -5.88
C GLN A 168 3.30 -9.59 -5.68
N PRO A 169 3.35 -8.85 -4.55
CA PRO A 169 2.45 -7.73 -4.33
C PRO A 169 2.91 -6.49 -5.09
N VAL A 170 1.94 -5.73 -5.62
CA VAL A 170 2.17 -4.36 -6.10
C VAL A 170 1.57 -3.40 -5.09
N ILE A 171 2.44 -2.59 -4.48
CA ILE A 171 2.05 -1.57 -3.51
C ILE A 171 1.84 -0.27 -4.28
N CYS A 172 0.61 0.21 -4.35
CA CYS A 172 0.27 1.47 -5.03
C CYS A 172 -0.03 2.59 -4.02
N LEU A 173 0.67 3.72 -4.09
CA LEU A 173 0.61 4.84 -3.13
C LEU A 173 0.50 6.21 -3.82
N SER A 174 0.28 7.24 -2.99
CA SER A 174 0.47 8.64 -3.38
C SER A 174 1.90 8.92 -3.82
N VAL A 175 2.09 9.80 -4.81
CA VAL A 175 3.38 10.47 -5.04
C VAL A 175 3.78 11.37 -3.87
N SER A 176 5.07 11.66 -3.74
CA SER A 176 5.64 12.45 -2.65
C SER A 176 5.58 13.95 -2.92
N THR A 177 5.13 14.75 -1.95
CA THR A 177 5.15 16.23 -2.04
C THR A 177 6.56 16.83 -2.01
N SER A 178 7.58 16.04 -1.64
CA SER A 178 8.97 16.48 -1.60
C SER A 178 9.69 16.42 -2.95
N LYS A 179 9.09 15.82 -3.98
CA LYS A 179 9.72 15.61 -5.30
C LYS A 179 8.88 16.22 -6.43
N ALA A 180 9.56 16.61 -7.51
CA ALA A 180 8.94 16.98 -8.76
C ALA A 180 8.93 15.76 -9.70
N TYR A 181 7.87 15.67 -10.52
CA TYR A 181 7.61 14.57 -11.44
C TYR A 181 7.51 15.12 -12.86
N HIS A 182 8.37 14.63 -13.75
CA HIS A 182 8.42 15.01 -15.16
C HIS A 182 7.72 13.97 -16.02
N ARG A 183 6.75 14.43 -16.81
CA ARG A 183 6.00 13.61 -17.77
C ARG A 183 6.92 13.12 -18.87
N THR A 184 6.87 11.83 -19.17
CA THR A 184 7.62 11.22 -20.27
C THR A 184 6.77 11.07 -21.53
N ALA A 185 7.39 10.59 -22.62
CA ALA A 185 6.70 10.16 -23.83
C ALA A 185 6.11 8.74 -23.73
N ASN A 186 6.41 7.98 -22.67
CA ASN A 186 5.89 6.62 -22.51
C ASN A 186 4.44 6.65 -22.02
N GLN A 187 3.59 5.85 -22.67
CA GLN A 187 2.18 5.72 -22.35
C GLN A 187 1.75 4.25 -22.44
N HIS A 188 1.36 3.69 -21.31
CA HIS A 188 0.84 2.34 -21.19
C HIS A 188 -0.69 2.34 -21.38
N PRO A 189 -1.31 1.34 -22.04
CA PRO A 189 -2.76 1.29 -22.26
C PRO A 189 -3.59 1.40 -20.98
N VAL A 190 -3.26 0.65 -19.93
CA VAL A 190 -3.94 0.70 -18.61
C VAL A 190 -3.37 1.76 -17.66
N LEU A 191 -2.08 1.66 -17.30
CA LEU A 191 -1.43 2.57 -16.34
C LEU A 191 -1.41 4.04 -16.80
N GLY A 192 -1.57 4.31 -18.10
CA GLY A 192 -1.57 5.66 -18.66
C GLY A 192 -0.16 6.22 -18.83
N VAL A 193 0.01 7.52 -18.62
CA VAL A 193 1.24 8.24 -18.95
C VAL A 193 2.28 8.09 -17.85
N GLU A 194 3.51 7.70 -18.19
CA GLU A 194 4.61 7.58 -17.23
C GLU A 194 5.21 8.95 -16.86
N TYR A 195 5.48 9.12 -15.57
CA TYR A 195 6.24 10.21 -14.98
C TYR A 195 7.52 9.68 -14.33
N ARG A 196 8.56 10.51 -14.26
CA ARG A 196 9.84 10.22 -13.59
C ARG A 196 10.16 11.30 -12.57
N GLN A 197 10.90 10.97 -11.52
CA GLN A 197 11.42 11.92 -10.54
C GLN A 197 12.93 11.98 -10.61
N ASP A 198 13.52 13.15 -10.39
CA ASP A 198 14.96 13.35 -10.50
C ASP A 198 15.75 12.61 -9.39
N GLU A 199 15.12 12.39 -8.25
CA GLU A 199 15.73 11.79 -7.06
C GLU A 199 14.72 10.96 -6.26
N TYR A 200 15.21 9.92 -5.59
CA TYR A 200 14.41 9.09 -4.68
C TYR A 200 14.00 9.87 -3.43
N SER A 201 12.79 9.61 -2.95
CA SER A 201 12.31 10.04 -1.64
C SER A 201 12.66 9.00 -0.57
N LEU A 202 12.58 9.38 0.71
CA LEU A 202 12.76 8.45 1.83
C LEU A 202 11.85 7.22 1.75
N THR A 203 10.63 7.39 1.22
CA THR A 203 9.70 6.27 1.03
C THR A 203 10.20 5.32 -0.07
N ASP A 204 10.79 5.84 -1.15
CA ASP A 204 11.34 5.02 -2.23
C ASP A 204 12.56 4.23 -1.75
N ASP A 205 13.46 4.86 -1.00
CA ASP A 205 14.61 4.19 -0.38
C ASP A 205 14.20 3.13 0.65
N TYR A 206 13.13 3.37 1.40
CA TYR A 206 12.58 2.42 2.37
C TYR A 206 11.95 1.19 1.69
N PHE A 207 11.13 1.38 0.65
CA PHE A 207 10.62 0.25 -0.16
C PHE A 207 11.73 -0.44 -0.96
N HIS A 208 12.84 0.22 -1.25
CA HIS A 208 14.00 -0.43 -1.86
C HIS A 208 14.64 -1.48 -0.94
N LYS A 209 14.66 -1.27 0.39
CA LYS A 209 15.10 -2.28 1.37
C LYS A 209 14.22 -3.55 1.35
N MET A 210 12.97 -3.44 0.88
CA MET A 210 12.06 -4.57 0.65
C MET A 210 12.31 -5.33 -0.68
N GLY A 211 13.30 -4.91 -1.46
CA GLY A 211 13.57 -5.48 -2.80
C GLY A 211 12.64 -4.97 -3.90
N LEU A 212 11.96 -3.83 -3.68
CA LEU A 212 11.04 -3.23 -4.64
C LEU A 212 11.69 -2.09 -5.44
N THR A 213 11.20 -1.89 -6.66
CA THR A 213 11.40 -0.69 -7.47
C THR A 213 10.10 0.06 -7.67
N VAL A 214 10.22 1.36 -7.92
CA VAL A 214 9.10 2.28 -8.10
C VAL A 214 9.01 2.79 -9.53
N ARG A 215 7.79 2.92 -10.05
CA ARG A 215 7.47 3.69 -11.27
C ARG A 215 6.23 4.54 -11.02
N TYR A 216 6.13 5.68 -11.70
CA TYR A 216 5.02 6.61 -11.54
C TYR A 216 4.19 6.69 -12.82
N PHE A 217 2.90 6.44 -12.70
CA PHE A 217 1.99 6.46 -13.85
C PHE A 217 0.73 7.23 -13.51
N MET A 218 0.25 8.04 -14.46
CA MET A 218 -1.01 8.75 -14.38
C MET A 218 -2.03 8.06 -15.32
N PRO A 219 -2.98 7.28 -14.76
CA PRO A 219 -4.05 6.66 -15.54
C PRO A 219 -4.90 7.69 -16.27
N ALA A 220 -5.60 7.24 -17.32
CA ALA A 220 -6.56 8.08 -18.03
C ALA A 220 -7.60 8.65 -17.05
N ASP A 221 -7.89 9.95 -17.15
CA ASP A 221 -8.84 10.69 -16.29
C ASP A 221 -8.50 10.73 -14.79
N SER A 222 -7.24 10.48 -14.41
CA SER A 222 -6.72 10.78 -13.06
C SER A 222 -6.16 12.20 -12.96
N ALA A 223 -6.29 12.83 -11.79
CA ALA A 223 -5.75 14.16 -11.53
C ALA A 223 -4.22 14.19 -11.37
N ALA A 224 -3.62 13.10 -10.87
CA ALA A 224 -2.19 13.01 -10.56
C ALA A 224 -1.64 11.58 -10.77
N PRO A 225 -0.32 11.42 -11.00
CA PRO A 225 0.32 10.11 -11.05
C PRO A 225 0.23 9.36 -9.71
N LEU A 226 0.16 8.03 -9.78
CA LEU A 226 0.29 7.09 -8.66
C LEU A 226 1.70 6.47 -8.67
N ALA A 227 2.22 6.16 -7.48
CA ALA A 227 3.49 5.47 -7.30
C ALA A 227 3.25 3.96 -7.16
N PHE A 228 3.80 3.15 -8.06
CA PHE A 228 3.68 1.70 -8.06
C PHE A 228 5.03 1.09 -7.64
N TYR A 229 5.07 0.46 -6.48
CA TYR A 229 6.22 -0.30 -5.96
C TYR A 229 6.00 -1.79 -6.21
N PHE A 230 6.96 -2.44 -6.86
CA PHE A 230 6.85 -3.83 -7.32
C PHE A 230 8.23 -4.51 -7.39
N ALA A 231 8.23 -5.84 -7.35
CA ALA A 231 9.33 -6.67 -7.80
C ALA A 231 9.00 -7.28 -9.18
N GLY A 232 10.01 -7.59 -9.98
CA GLY A 232 9.83 -8.08 -11.36
C GLY A 232 9.61 -6.95 -12.37
N ASP A 233 8.72 -7.16 -13.34
CA ASP A 233 8.31 -6.16 -14.33
C ASP A 233 6.79 -5.90 -14.25
N LEU A 234 6.45 -4.71 -13.73
CA LEU A 234 5.07 -4.21 -13.63
C LEU A 234 4.28 -4.29 -14.94
N LEU A 235 4.94 -4.20 -16.10
CA LEU A 235 4.26 -4.10 -17.40
C LEU A 235 3.98 -5.45 -18.05
N SER A 236 4.57 -6.55 -17.56
CA SER A 236 4.45 -7.88 -18.18
C SER A 236 4.07 -9.00 -17.21
N ASP A 237 4.38 -8.87 -15.91
CA ASP A 237 4.02 -9.88 -14.89
C ASP A 237 2.53 -9.80 -14.46
N TYR A 238 1.84 -8.70 -14.78
CA TYR A 238 0.47 -8.40 -14.34
C TYR A 238 -0.46 -8.13 -15.53
N THR A 239 -1.69 -8.64 -15.43
CA THR A 239 -2.74 -8.45 -16.43
C THR A 239 -3.39 -7.07 -16.33
N ASP A 240 -4.04 -6.64 -17.42
CA ASP A 240 -4.81 -5.41 -17.43
C ASP A 240 -5.84 -5.33 -16.29
N PHE A 241 -6.55 -6.42 -15.96
CA PHE A 241 -7.50 -6.40 -14.84
C PHE A 241 -6.83 -6.27 -13.46
N GLU A 242 -5.66 -6.88 -13.25
CA GLU A 242 -4.88 -6.65 -12.02
C GLU A 242 -4.44 -5.19 -11.92
N LEU A 243 -3.89 -4.62 -12.99
CA LEU A 243 -3.47 -3.21 -13.03
C LEU A 243 -4.66 -2.24 -12.85
N ILE A 244 -5.79 -2.48 -13.51
CA ILE A 244 -7.03 -1.70 -13.33
C ILE A 244 -7.53 -1.81 -11.88
N SER A 245 -7.53 -3.01 -11.28
CA SER A 245 -7.99 -3.21 -9.90
C SER A 245 -7.12 -2.50 -8.86
N ALA A 246 -5.81 -2.36 -9.12
CA ALA A 246 -4.90 -1.56 -8.31
C ALA A 246 -5.24 -0.07 -8.42
N ILE A 247 -5.40 0.44 -9.64
CA ILE A 247 -5.76 1.83 -9.90
C ILE A 247 -7.12 2.18 -9.28
N SER A 248 -8.18 1.41 -9.57
CA SER A 248 -9.54 1.71 -9.11
C SER A 248 -9.66 1.74 -7.60
N THR A 249 -8.95 0.82 -6.94
CA THR A 249 -8.90 0.72 -5.48
C THR A 249 -8.11 1.87 -4.88
N MET A 250 -6.87 2.06 -5.33
CA MET A 250 -5.98 3.04 -4.70
C MET A 250 -6.28 4.47 -5.07
N GLU A 251 -6.71 4.78 -6.28
CA GLU A 251 -7.16 6.13 -6.64
C GLU A 251 -8.41 6.52 -5.83
N THR A 252 -9.35 5.59 -5.60
CA THR A 252 -10.51 5.84 -4.72
C THR A 252 -10.05 6.19 -3.31
N PHE A 253 -9.14 5.41 -2.73
CA PHE A 253 -8.57 5.71 -1.42
C PHE A 253 -7.80 7.04 -1.39
N GLN A 254 -6.99 7.35 -2.41
CA GLN A 254 -6.29 8.63 -2.45
C GLN A 254 -7.23 9.83 -2.67
N LYS A 255 -8.35 9.69 -3.39
CA LYS A 255 -9.39 10.74 -3.50
C LYS A 255 -10.06 11.04 -2.16
N ILE A 256 -10.09 10.09 -1.23
CA ILE A 256 -10.58 10.30 0.14
C ILE A 256 -9.46 10.90 1.02
N TYR A 257 -8.25 10.33 0.97
CA TYR A 257 -7.17 10.68 1.91
C TYR A 257 -6.40 11.96 1.55
N ARG A 258 -6.24 12.22 0.24
CA ARG A 258 -5.47 13.33 -0.36
C ARG A 258 -6.19 13.93 -1.59
N PRO A 259 -7.47 14.35 -1.48
CA PRO A 259 -8.21 15.03 -2.54
C PRO A 259 -7.47 16.26 -3.11
N GLU A 260 -6.62 16.94 -2.33
CA GLU A 260 -5.75 18.03 -2.79
C GLU A 260 -4.83 17.64 -3.95
N ILE A 261 -4.54 16.35 -4.10
CA ILE A 261 -3.69 15.77 -5.14
C ILE A 261 -4.54 14.95 -6.12
N TYR A 262 -5.40 14.06 -5.62
CA TYR A 262 -6.10 13.06 -6.45
C TYR A 262 -7.55 13.38 -6.80
N ASN A 263 -8.14 14.38 -6.16
CA ASN A 263 -9.47 14.91 -6.48
C ASN A 263 -9.42 16.42 -6.76
N ALA A 264 -8.25 16.89 -7.21
CA ALA A 264 -8.00 18.24 -7.69
C ALA A 264 -8.84 18.51 -8.95
N ASN A 265 -9.31 19.74 -9.10
CA ASN A 265 -10.10 20.16 -10.26
C ASN A 265 -9.21 20.48 -11.50
N SER A 266 -7.88 20.38 -11.35
CA SER A 266 -6.91 20.40 -12.45
C SER A 266 -6.02 19.15 -12.44
N THR A 267 -5.53 18.77 -13.62
CA THR A 267 -4.66 17.59 -13.82
C THR A 267 -3.18 17.97 -13.78
N ALA A 268 -2.33 17.00 -13.44
CA ALA A 268 -0.89 17.14 -13.45
C ALA A 268 -0.36 17.60 -14.82
N ALA A 269 0.46 18.65 -14.80
CA ALA A 269 1.13 19.21 -15.98
C ALA A 269 2.35 18.38 -16.41
N GLN A 270 3.08 18.83 -17.44
CA GLN A 270 4.31 18.17 -17.88
C GLN A 270 5.40 18.11 -16.79
N VAL A 271 5.44 19.09 -15.89
CA VAL A 271 6.23 19.06 -14.67
C VAL A 271 5.25 19.27 -13.52
N TYR A 272 5.22 18.34 -12.57
CA TYR A 272 4.21 18.31 -11.51
C TYR A 272 4.87 18.09 -10.14
N GLN A 273 4.63 19.00 -9.21
CA GLN A 273 4.95 18.80 -7.80
C GLN A 273 3.64 18.77 -7.00
N PRO A 274 3.27 17.63 -6.38
CA PRO A 274 2.03 17.52 -5.64
C PRO A 274 2.08 18.35 -4.34
N SER A 275 0.94 18.91 -3.93
CA SER A 275 0.86 19.79 -2.76
C SER A 275 -0.41 19.56 -1.96
N LEU A 276 -0.28 19.25 -0.66
CA LEU A 276 -1.39 19.16 0.29
C LEU A 276 -1.93 20.54 0.72
N LYS A 277 -1.40 21.64 0.14
CA LYS A 277 -1.91 23.00 0.34
C LYS A 277 -2.72 23.50 -0.86
N TYR A 278 -2.86 22.71 -1.91
CA TYR A 278 -3.69 23.06 -3.06
C TYR A 278 -5.16 23.19 -2.63
N GLN A 279 -5.85 24.25 -3.09
CA GLN A 279 -7.19 24.62 -2.61
C GLN A 279 -8.30 24.31 -3.62
N ASP A 280 -7.97 24.12 -4.89
CA ASP A 280 -8.95 23.89 -5.96
C ASP A 280 -9.21 22.38 -6.17
N TYR A 281 -9.87 21.78 -5.18
CA TYR A 281 -10.20 20.36 -5.17
C TYR A 281 -11.64 20.13 -4.70
N SER A 282 -12.16 18.95 -5.03
CA SER A 282 -13.48 18.51 -4.59
C SER A 282 -13.37 17.52 -3.42
N LEU A 283 -14.26 17.60 -2.43
CA LEU A 283 -14.38 16.58 -1.39
C LEU A 283 -15.32 15.45 -1.83
N THR A 284 -15.02 14.23 -1.40
CA THR A 284 -15.96 13.10 -1.55
C THR A 284 -17.07 13.20 -0.49
N GLN A 285 -18.21 12.52 -0.70
CA GLN A 285 -19.27 12.43 0.30
C GLN A 285 -18.99 11.35 1.38
N ILE A 286 -17.73 11.03 1.62
CA ILE A 286 -17.27 10.01 2.57
C ILE A 286 -16.59 10.74 3.72
N VAL A 287 -17.05 10.49 4.95
CA VAL A 287 -16.46 11.08 6.16
C VAL A 287 -15.19 10.31 6.50
N TYR A 288 -14.06 11.01 6.60
CA TYR A 288 -12.75 10.41 6.90
C TYR A 288 -11.95 11.33 7.83
N ASP A 289 -11.52 10.80 8.98
CA ASP A 289 -10.76 11.56 9.96
C ASP A 289 -9.25 11.36 9.76
N ARG A 290 -8.58 12.43 9.31
CA ARG A 290 -7.13 12.44 9.09
C ARG A 290 -6.33 12.61 10.37
N GLU A 291 -6.91 13.25 11.39
CA GLU A 291 -6.25 13.46 12.68
C GLU A 291 -6.26 12.15 13.48
N GLU A 292 -7.41 11.46 13.55
CA GLU A 292 -7.52 10.11 14.12
C GLU A 292 -6.52 9.16 13.44
N ARG A 293 -6.48 9.14 12.10
CA ARG A 293 -5.53 8.31 11.32
C ARG A 293 -4.07 8.66 11.62
N SER A 294 -3.74 9.93 11.87
CA SER A 294 -2.37 10.34 12.22
C SER A 294 -1.98 9.93 13.64
N GLN A 295 -2.90 10.06 14.59
CA GLN A 295 -2.72 9.58 15.97
C GLN A 295 -2.60 8.05 16.01
N MET A 296 -3.44 7.34 15.25
CA MET A 296 -3.40 5.87 15.11
C MET A 296 -2.01 5.36 14.73
N ALA A 297 -1.34 6.01 13.76
CA ALA A 297 0.01 5.61 13.32
C ALA A 297 1.04 5.64 14.46
N VAL A 298 1.03 6.70 15.26
CA VAL A 298 1.91 6.85 16.44
C VAL A 298 1.59 5.80 17.50
N THR A 299 0.30 5.55 17.77
CA THR A 299 -0.12 4.54 18.75
C THR A 299 0.32 3.13 18.32
N GLN A 300 0.23 2.79 17.03
CA GLN A 300 0.69 1.49 16.53
C GLN A 300 2.21 1.38 16.49
N GLY A 301 2.93 2.46 16.18
CA GLY A 301 4.39 2.46 16.29
C GLY A 301 4.84 2.08 17.70
N LYS A 302 4.24 2.69 18.73
CA LYS A 302 4.49 2.36 20.14
C LYS A 302 4.00 0.97 20.56
N PHE A 303 2.84 0.53 20.06
CA PHE A 303 2.37 -0.84 20.31
C PHE A 303 3.34 -1.87 19.73
N THR A 304 3.83 -1.65 18.52
CA THR A 304 4.82 -2.52 17.86
C THR A 304 6.15 -2.49 18.60
N GLU A 305 6.59 -1.32 19.09
CA GLU A 305 7.76 -1.19 19.95
C GLU A 305 7.64 -2.08 21.20
N GLU A 306 6.55 -1.96 21.95
CA GLU A 306 6.35 -2.66 23.23
C GLU A 306 5.99 -4.15 23.10
N GLN A 307 5.34 -4.56 22.00
CA GLN A 307 4.79 -5.92 21.86
C GLN A 307 5.52 -6.80 20.83
N PHE A 308 6.39 -6.22 20.00
CA PHE A 308 7.14 -6.96 18.98
C PHE A 308 8.63 -6.64 19.00
N ILE A 309 9.02 -5.35 18.95
CA ILE A 309 10.43 -4.98 18.88
C ILE A 309 11.15 -5.27 20.21
N LYS A 310 10.71 -4.72 21.33
CA LYS A 310 11.37 -4.91 22.64
C LYS A 310 11.35 -6.37 23.13
N PRO A 311 10.23 -7.13 23.06
CA PRO A 311 10.23 -8.52 23.52
C PRO A 311 11.15 -9.44 22.72
N TYR A 312 11.28 -9.20 21.41
CA TYR A 312 12.02 -10.08 20.50
C TYR A 312 13.32 -9.49 19.98
N GLN A 313 13.78 -8.34 20.51
CA GLN A 313 14.90 -7.55 19.97
C GLN A 313 16.13 -8.42 19.63
N ALA A 314 16.64 -9.18 20.60
CA ALA A 314 17.83 -10.01 20.41
C ALA A 314 17.63 -11.10 19.32
N ILE A 315 16.43 -11.67 19.21
CA ILE A 315 16.09 -12.68 18.20
C ILE A 315 16.01 -12.03 16.81
N LEU A 316 15.36 -10.87 16.72
CA LEU A 316 15.21 -10.11 15.48
C LEU A 316 16.56 -9.58 14.97
N GLU A 317 17.45 -9.14 15.86
CA GLU A 317 18.81 -8.69 15.53
C GLU A 317 19.70 -9.85 15.06
N GLU A 318 19.76 -10.97 15.80
CA GLU A 318 20.53 -12.16 15.40
C GLU A 318 20.02 -12.73 14.06
N TRP A 319 18.70 -12.80 13.90
CA TRP A 319 18.08 -13.22 12.65
C TRP A 319 18.39 -12.25 11.51
N ALA A 320 18.23 -10.94 11.70
CA ALA A 320 18.49 -9.95 10.65
C ALA A 320 19.97 -9.88 10.25
N ALA A 321 20.90 -10.17 11.17
CA ALA A 321 22.32 -10.26 10.87
C ALA A 321 22.70 -11.51 10.06
N SER A 322 21.91 -12.59 10.17
CA SER A 322 22.18 -13.88 9.51
C SER A 322 21.31 -14.14 8.27
N TYR A 323 20.17 -13.45 8.12
CA TYR A 323 19.26 -13.61 7.00
C TYR A 323 19.81 -12.96 5.72
N VAL A 324 20.24 -13.80 4.79
CA VAL A 324 20.65 -13.38 3.44
C VAL A 324 19.42 -13.26 2.55
N VAL A 325 19.16 -12.04 2.08
CA VAL A 325 18.13 -11.76 1.08
C VAL A 325 18.43 -12.51 -0.22
N THR A 326 17.51 -13.38 -0.64
CA THR A 326 17.67 -14.26 -1.81
C THR A 326 17.32 -13.60 -3.14
N ASN A 327 16.58 -12.48 -3.14
CA ASN A 327 16.22 -11.76 -4.34
C ASN A 327 17.38 -10.83 -4.79
N HIS A 328 17.58 -10.76 -6.11
CA HIS A 328 18.63 -9.92 -6.70
C HIS A 328 18.54 -8.48 -6.19
N THR A 329 19.69 -7.95 -5.73
CA THR A 329 19.83 -6.53 -5.38
C THR A 329 19.39 -5.69 -6.56
N VAL A 330 18.19 -5.12 -6.50
CA VAL A 330 17.68 -4.33 -7.60
C VAL A 330 18.58 -3.11 -7.72
N LYS A 331 19.12 -2.84 -8.90
CA LYS A 331 19.96 -1.65 -9.06
C LYS A 331 19.08 -0.43 -8.89
N LYS A 332 19.51 0.53 -8.06
CA LYS A 332 19.01 1.91 -8.15
C LYS A 332 19.40 2.43 -9.54
N TYR A 333 18.46 2.36 -10.47
CA TYR A 333 18.53 3.16 -11.68
C TYR A 333 18.17 4.59 -11.31
N ALA A 334 18.95 5.57 -11.77
CA ALA A 334 18.44 6.93 -11.90
C ALA A 334 17.23 6.85 -12.83
N ALA A 335 16.07 7.34 -12.37
CA ALA A 335 14.76 7.01 -12.93
C ALA A 335 14.53 7.61 -14.31
#